data_AF-A0A7W1R1Y6-F1
#
_entry.id   AF-A0A7W1R1Y6-F1
#
_cell.length_a   1.000
_cell.length_b   1.000
_cell.length_c   1.000
_cell.angle_alpha   90.00
_cell.angle_beta   90.00
_cell.angle_gamma   90.00
#
_symmetry.space_group_name_H-M   'P 1'
#
loop_
_entity.id
_entity.type
_entity.pdbx_description
1 polymer ?
#
loop_
_entity_poly.entity_id
_entity_poly.type
_entity_poly.pdbx_seq_one_letter_code
_entity_poly.pdbx_strand_id
1 'polypeptide(L)'
;MTAREEGRLDLAYLRAHSQVVPMMVRHQRIRATPLPGGDSCVAELFTLDGGEMGFAKSLQDAPAGFFTAEAAGLAWIAAAEAIPTPEVIAVSDDLLLLEWVPRGEPGPQSAERFGADLARLHLSGAPEFGAPWAGYIGRLPMDNQPVASGTWSEFFAVRRIEPYLRLALGAGHISAEDAQAVSALLSRLDALGVPPEPPSRLHGDLWSGNVHW
;
A
#
# COMPACT_ATOMS: atom_id res chain seq x y z
N MET A 1 14.66 31.36 -27.73
CA MET A 1 14.47 30.15 -26.92
C MET A 1 15.62 30.09 -25.93
N THR A 2 15.38 30.55 -24.70
CA THR A 2 16.40 30.84 -23.70
C THR A 2 16.73 29.63 -22.84
N ALA A 3 18.02 29.42 -22.59
CA ALA A 3 18.64 28.40 -21.74
C ALA A 3 18.29 28.50 -20.23
N ARG A 4 16.99 28.47 -19.89
CA ARG A 4 16.48 28.49 -18.51
C ARG A 4 15.79 27.19 -18.06
N GLU A 5 15.73 26.17 -18.91
CA GLU A 5 15.06 24.89 -18.57
C GLU A 5 15.99 23.83 -17.97
N GLU A 6 17.32 23.98 -18.07
CA GLU A 6 18.27 23.09 -17.41
C GLU A 6 18.47 23.50 -15.94
N GLY A 7 17.66 22.94 -15.03
CA GLY A 7 17.90 23.04 -13.58
C GLY A 7 16.70 23.38 -12.70
N ARG A 8 15.47 23.36 -13.21
CA ARG A 8 14.28 23.54 -12.37
C ARG A 8 13.99 22.25 -11.61
N LEU A 9 13.87 22.34 -10.28
CA LEU A 9 13.42 21.25 -9.43
C LEU A 9 11.90 21.13 -9.53
N ASP A 10 11.42 20.32 -10.47
CA ASP A 10 10.00 20.00 -10.67
C ASP A 10 9.73 18.48 -10.60
N LEU A 11 8.46 18.06 -10.74
CA LEU A 11 8.09 16.65 -10.66
C LEU A 11 8.79 15.77 -11.72
N ALA A 12 9.04 16.32 -12.92
CA ALA A 12 9.75 15.59 -13.97
C ALA A 12 11.21 15.36 -13.57
N TYR A 13 11.85 16.37 -12.97
CA TYR A 13 13.19 16.22 -12.41
C TYR A 13 13.24 15.15 -11.31
N LEU A 14 12.29 15.15 -10.37
CA LEU A 14 12.24 14.16 -9.28
C LEU A 14 12.10 12.73 -9.81
N ARG A 15 11.23 12.50 -10.80
CA ARG A 15 11.07 11.19 -11.46
C ARG A 15 12.38 10.71 -12.09
N ALA A 16 13.10 11.62 -12.77
CA ALA A 16 14.35 11.30 -13.46
C ALA A 16 15.55 11.09 -12.51
N HIS A 17 15.47 11.56 -11.27
CA HIS A 17 16.59 11.54 -10.32
C HIS A 17 16.16 11.04 -8.93
N SER A 18 15.37 9.97 -8.86
CA SER A 18 14.83 9.43 -7.60
C SER A 18 15.90 9.18 -6.53
N GLN A 19 17.12 8.83 -6.94
CA GLN A 19 18.26 8.55 -6.05
C GLN A 19 18.76 9.76 -5.24
N VAL A 20 18.55 11.00 -5.71
CA VAL A 20 18.98 12.22 -4.99
C VAL A 20 17.85 12.86 -4.18
N VAL A 21 16.63 12.34 -4.30
CA VAL A 21 15.44 12.88 -3.63
C VAL A 21 15.57 12.85 -2.09
N PRO A 22 16.02 11.75 -1.45
CA PRO A 22 16.20 11.75 0.01
C PRO A 22 17.18 12.84 0.48
N MET A 23 18.24 13.09 -0.30
CA MET A 23 19.18 14.18 -0.04
C MET A 23 18.49 15.54 -0.15
N MET A 24 17.66 15.78 -1.16
CA MET A 24 16.99 17.07 -1.37
C MET A 24 15.97 17.40 -0.27
N VAL A 25 15.23 16.39 0.22
CA VAL A 25 14.35 16.53 1.39
C VAL A 25 15.16 16.91 2.63
N ARG A 26 16.25 16.18 2.92
CA ARG A 26 17.11 16.44 4.09
C ARG A 26 17.78 17.83 4.06
N HIS A 27 18.09 18.37 2.88
CA HIS A 27 18.77 19.66 2.72
C HIS A 27 17.80 20.84 2.48
N GLN A 28 16.50 20.69 2.75
CA GLN A 28 15.48 21.77 2.70
C GLN A 28 15.35 22.49 1.35
N ARG A 29 15.65 21.82 0.22
CA ARG A 29 15.20 22.30 -1.11
C ARG A 29 13.73 22.00 -1.38
N ILE A 30 13.09 21.33 -0.43
CA ILE A 30 11.70 20.91 -0.44
C ILE A 30 11.13 21.34 0.91
N ARG A 31 10.05 22.12 0.91
CA ARG A 31 9.36 22.48 2.15
C ARG A 31 8.45 21.32 2.54
N ALA A 32 8.74 20.67 3.67
CA ALA A 32 7.92 19.60 4.22
C ALA A 32 7.06 20.10 5.39
N THR A 33 5.78 19.73 5.40
CA THR A 33 4.84 20.02 6.49
C THR A 33 4.29 18.70 7.01
N PRO A 34 4.49 18.36 8.30
CA PRO A 34 3.96 17.14 8.88
C PRO A 34 2.45 17.04 8.75
N LEU A 35 1.97 15.85 8.41
CA LEU A 35 0.56 15.52 8.32
C LEU A 35 0.18 14.51 9.42
N PRO A 36 -1.01 14.65 10.03
CA PRO A 36 -1.52 13.63 10.95
C PRO A 36 -1.90 12.35 10.20
N GLY A 37 -1.93 11.20 10.91
CA GLY A 37 -2.38 9.90 10.38
C GLY A 37 -1.26 8.99 9.86
N GLY A 38 0.00 9.41 9.95
CA GLY A 38 1.16 8.53 9.70
C GLY A 38 1.40 7.57 10.87
N ASP A 39 0.58 6.52 10.99
CA ASP A 39 0.73 5.55 12.10
C ASP A 39 1.89 4.57 11.87
N SER A 40 2.21 4.27 10.60
CA SER A 40 3.28 3.35 10.21
C SER A 40 4.56 4.06 9.79
N CYS A 41 4.50 5.30 9.30
CA CYS A 41 5.64 6.09 8.84
C CYS A 41 5.37 7.59 9.01
N VAL A 42 6.41 8.42 8.91
CA VAL A 42 6.24 9.88 8.88
C VAL A 42 5.56 10.24 7.56
N ALA A 43 4.55 11.10 7.63
CA ALA A 43 3.75 11.56 6.50
C ALA A 43 3.85 13.08 6.39
N GLU A 44 4.20 13.59 5.20
CA GLU A 44 4.43 15.02 4.99
C GLU A 44 3.84 15.49 3.67
N LEU A 45 3.26 16.69 3.67
CA LEU A 45 3.01 17.45 2.45
C LEU A 45 4.34 18.10 2.07
N PHE A 46 4.79 17.88 0.85
CA PHE A 46 5.91 18.61 0.30
C PHE A 46 5.47 19.62 -0.76
N THR A 47 6.14 20.77 -0.80
CA THR A 47 5.92 21.80 -1.83
C THR A 47 7.25 22.17 -2.45
N LEU A 48 7.28 22.17 -3.79
CA LEU A 48 8.41 22.64 -4.59
C LEU A 48 8.33 24.15 -4.80
N ASP A 49 9.44 24.78 -5.18
CA ASP A 49 9.51 26.23 -5.38
C ASP A 49 8.53 26.76 -6.44
N GLY A 50 8.15 25.92 -7.41
CA GLY A 50 7.14 26.24 -8.42
C GLY A 50 5.70 26.16 -7.93
N GLY A 51 5.47 25.74 -6.69
CA GLY A 51 4.16 25.56 -6.07
C GLY A 51 3.57 24.16 -6.27
N GLU A 52 4.25 23.26 -7.00
CA GLU A 52 3.84 21.87 -7.10
C GLU A 52 3.85 21.18 -5.73
N MET A 53 2.83 20.37 -5.48
CA MET A 53 2.66 19.64 -4.22
C MET A 53 2.79 18.14 -4.43
N GLY A 54 3.24 17.44 -3.41
CA GLY A 54 3.20 15.99 -3.35
C GLY A 54 3.12 15.48 -1.92
N PHE A 55 2.90 14.18 -1.77
CA PHE A 55 2.86 13.50 -0.48
C PHE A 55 4.12 12.67 -0.29
N ALA A 56 4.81 12.85 0.82
CA ALA A 56 6.00 12.10 1.19
C ALA A 56 5.71 11.17 2.36
N LYS A 57 6.14 9.91 2.23
CA LYS A 57 6.21 8.94 3.32
C LYS A 57 7.66 8.62 3.58
N SER A 58 8.12 8.76 4.82
CA SER A 58 9.50 8.39 5.19
C SER A 58 9.55 7.56 6.46
N LEU A 59 10.50 6.63 6.51
CA LEU A 59 10.73 5.78 7.66
C LEU A 59 12.23 5.51 7.79
N GLN A 60 12.82 6.01 8.88
CA GLN A 60 14.20 5.68 9.21
C GLN A 60 14.31 4.17 9.51
N ASP A 61 15.36 3.55 9.01
CA ASP A 61 15.65 2.11 9.18
C ASP A 61 14.46 1.22 8.72
N ALA A 62 13.82 1.63 7.62
CA ALA A 62 12.72 0.87 7.02
C ALA A 62 13.16 -0.56 6.67
N PRO A 63 12.28 -1.57 6.85
CA PRO A 63 12.54 -2.92 6.39
C PRO A 63 12.88 -2.95 4.89
N ALA A 64 13.74 -3.87 4.48
CA ALA A 64 14.15 -3.99 3.08
C ALA A 64 12.94 -4.13 2.16
N GLY A 65 12.85 -3.24 1.16
CA GLY A 65 11.77 -3.24 0.18
C GLY A 65 10.42 -2.73 0.68
N PHE A 66 10.35 -2.11 1.86
CA PHE A 66 9.12 -1.58 2.46
C PHE A 66 8.37 -0.63 1.52
N PHE A 67 9.03 0.45 1.07
CA PHE A 67 8.40 1.41 0.17
C PHE A 67 8.30 0.92 -1.28
N THR A 68 9.21 0.04 -1.73
CA THR A 68 9.09 -0.56 -3.07
C THR A 68 7.89 -1.50 -3.17
N ALA A 69 7.48 -2.15 -2.09
CA ALA A 69 6.28 -2.97 -2.03
C ALA A 69 5.01 -2.13 -2.21
N GLU A 70 4.93 -0.97 -1.54
CA GLU A 70 3.82 -0.04 -1.70
C GLU A 70 3.79 0.56 -3.11
N ALA A 71 4.94 0.98 -3.65
CA ALA A 71 5.04 1.46 -5.02
C ALA A 71 4.58 0.40 -6.05
N ALA A 72 4.96 -0.87 -5.86
CA ALA A 72 4.52 -1.97 -6.72
C ALA A 72 3.00 -2.19 -6.62
N GLY A 73 2.44 -2.15 -5.42
CA GLY A 73 0.99 -2.25 -5.20
C GLY A 73 0.21 -1.12 -5.86
N LEU A 74 0.66 0.13 -5.71
CA LEU A 74 0.06 1.31 -6.35
C LEU A 74 0.09 1.19 -7.88
N ALA A 75 1.23 0.83 -8.46
CA ALA A 75 1.35 0.63 -9.90
C ALA A 75 0.42 -0.49 -10.41
N TRP A 76 0.28 -1.57 -9.64
CA TRP A 76 -0.59 -2.69 -9.99
C TRP A 76 -2.08 -2.37 -9.91
N ILE A 77 -2.50 -1.57 -8.92
CA ILE A 77 -3.88 -1.07 -8.82
C ILE A 77 -4.16 -0.06 -9.94
N ALA A 78 -3.24 0.89 -10.18
CA ALA A 78 -3.39 1.90 -11.22
C ALA A 78 -3.54 1.28 -12.62
N ALA A 79 -2.82 0.19 -12.90
CA ALA A 79 -2.92 -0.56 -14.15
C ALA A 79 -4.29 -1.22 -14.40
N ALA A 80 -5.20 -1.24 -13.43
CA ALA A 80 -6.58 -1.68 -13.64
C ALA A 80 -7.46 -0.58 -14.23
N GLU A 81 -7.01 0.68 -14.21
CA GLU A 81 -7.76 1.88 -14.66
C GLU A 81 -9.18 1.97 -14.07
N ALA A 82 -9.37 1.38 -12.88
CA ALA A 82 -10.68 1.17 -12.29
C ALA A 82 -11.04 2.18 -11.20
N ILE A 83 -10.04 2.62 -10.44
CA ILE A 83 -10.17 3.54 -9.31
C ILE A 83 -9.03 4.57 -9.34
N PRO A 84 -9.29 5.86 -9.04
CA PRO A 84 -8.24 6.84 -8.90
C PRO A 84 -7.19 6.37 -7.89
N THR A 85 -5.93 6.32 -8.33
CA THR A 85 -4.80 5.84 -7.54
C THR A 85 -3.69 6.87 -7.69
N PRO A 86 -3.09 7.37 -6.60
CA PRO A 86 -2.06 8.40 -6.68
C PRO A 86 -0.84 7.89 -7.45
N GLU A 87 -0.29 8.74 -8.32
CA GLU A 87 0.93 8.40 -9.06
C GLU A 87 2.13 8.26 -8.12
N VAL A 88 2.97 7.25 -8.34
CA VAL A 88 4.29 7.15 -7.72
C VAL A 88 5.27 8.08 -8.43
N ILE A 89 5.71 9.13 -7.75
CA ILE A 89 6.68 10.10 -8.29
C ILE A 89 8.12 9.55 -8.14
N ALA A 90 8.46 9.03 -6.97
CA ALA A 90 9.77 8.48 -6.67
C ALA A 90 9.70 7.50 -5.51
N VAL A 91 10.60 6.50 -5.50
CA VAL A 91 10.73 5.53 -4.40
C VAL A 91 12.19 5.22 -4.15
N SER A 92 12.54 5.03 -2.88
CA SER A 92 13.84 4.57 -2.39
C SER A 92 13.64 3.71 -1.13
N ASP A 93 14.72 3.27 -0.48
CA ASP A 93 14.62 2.39 0.69
C ASP A 93 13.92 3.03 1.89
N ASP A 94 14.08 4.34 2.11
CA ASP A 94 13.57 5.07 3.28
C ASP A 94 12.51 6.15 2.94
N LEU A 95 12.13 6.29 1.66
CA LEU A 95 11.22 7.34 1.18
C LEU A 95 10.35 6.88 0.00
N LEU A 96 9.07 7.24 0.05
CA LEU A 96 8.11 7.18 -1.07
C LEU A 96 7.49 8.56 -1.30
N LEU A 97 7.56 9.05 -2.54
CA LEU A 97 6.89 10.27 -2.99
C LEU A 97 5.73 9.93 -3.91
N LEU A 98 4.56 10.48 -3.61
CA LEU A 98 3.30 10.28 -4.32
C LEU A 98 2.70 11.61 -4.78
N GLU A 99 1.85 11.53 -5.79
CA GLU A 99 0.93 12.60 -6.17
C GLU A 99 0.16 13.13 -4.94
N TRP A 100 0.00 14.45 -4.85
CA TRP A 100 -0.87 15.05 -3.86
C TRP A 100 -2.33 14.89 -4.27
N VAL A 101 -3.11 14.17 -3.45
CA VAL A 101 -4.57 14.05 -3.61
C VAL A 101 -5.25 15.05 -2.66
N PRO A 102 -5.92 16.10 -3.17
CA PRO A 102 -6.68 17.02 -2.34
C PRO A 102 -7.79 16.28 -1.60
N ARG A 103 -8.07 16.67 -0.36
CA ARG A 103 -9.23 16.14 0.38
C ARG A 103 -10.52 16.60 -0.29
N GLY A 104 -11.37 15.66 -0.67
CA GLY A 104 -12.77 15.89 -0.96
C GLY A 104 -13.68 15.62 0.25
N GLU A 105 -14.95 15.95 0.07
CA GLU A 105 -15.99 15.79 1.07
C GLU A 105 -16.68 14.43 0.89
N PRO A 106 -16.81 13.62 1.96
CA PRO A 106 -17.61 12.41 1.92
C PRO A 106 -19.08 12.74 1.69
N GLY A 107 -19.74 11.99 0.81
CA GLY A 107 -21.17 12.15 0.56
C GLY A 107 -21.76 10.91 -0.12
N PRO A 108 -23.10 10.78 -0.18
CA PRO A 108 -23.75 9.62 -0.77
C PRO A 108 -23.29 9.33 -2.21
N GLN A 109 -23.17 10.38 -3.04
CA GLN A 109 -22.75 10.24 -4.43
C GLN A 109 -21.29 9.79 -4.58
N SER A 110 -20.38 10.31 -3.74
CA SER A 110 -18.99 9.87 -3.77
C SER A 110 -18.84 8.44 -3.25
N ALA A 111 -19.64 8.04 -2.25
CA ALA A 111 -19.70 6.66 -1.75
C ALA A 111 -20.22 5.67 -2.80
N GLU A 112 -21.30 6.01 -3.51
CA GLU A 112 -21.83 5.20 -4.61
C GLU A 112 -20.79 5.03 -5.73
N ARG A 113 -20.13 6.12 -6.14
CA ARG A 113 -19.04 6.06 -7.13
C ARG A 113 -17.88 5.19 -6.65
N PHE A 114 -17.42 5.40 -5.42
CA PHE A 114 -16.33 4.62 -4.83
C PHE A 114 -16.66 3.13 -4.80
N GLY A 115 -17.88 2.74 -4.42
CA GLY A 115 -18.32 1.35 -4.45
C GLY A 115 -18.29 0.75 -5.87
N ALA A 116 -18.73 1.51 -6.87
CA ALA A 116 -18.70 1.07 -8.27
C ALA A 116 -17.26 0.96 -8.82
N ASP A 117 -16.39 1.91 -8.48
CA ASP A 117 -14.96 1.91 -8.83
C ASP A 117 -14.23 0.72 -8.19
N LEU A 118 -14.51 0.44 -6.91
CA LEU A 118 -13.94 -0.69 -6.18
C LEU A 118 -14.39 -2.04 -6.75
N ALA A 119 -15.67 -2.17 -7.13
CA ALA A 119 -16.16 -3.37 -7.80
C ALA A 119 -15.45 -3.61 -9.14
N ARG A 120 -15.22 -2.55 -9.94
CA ARG A 120 -14.43 -2.64 -11.18
C ARG A 120 -13.00 -3.07 -10.92
N LEU A 121 -12.37 -2.57 -9.85
CA LEU A 121 -11.02 -2.98 -9.47
C LEU A 121 -10.98 -4.49 -9.15
N HIS A 122 -11.90 -4.97 -8.31
CA HIS A 122 -11.94 -6.38 -7.94
C HIS A 122 -12.14 -7.29 -9.17
N LEU A 123 -13.08 -6.92 -10.05
CA LEU A 123 -13.38 -7.64 -11.29
C LEU A 123 -12.27 -7.59 -12.33
N SER A 124 -11.28 -6.70 -12.21
CA SER A 124 -10.09 -6.71 -13.07
C SER A 124 -9.21 -7.95 -12.86
N GLY A 125 -9.39 -8.63 -11.71
CA GLY A 125 -8.80 -9.92 -11.41
C GLY A 125 -7.28 -9.92 -11.20
N ALA A 126 -6.79 -11.05 -10.71
CA ALA A 126 -5.38 -11.36 -10.57
C ALA A 126 -5.12 -12.79 -11.07
N PRO A 127 -3.91 -13.10 -11.57
CA PRO A 127 -3.59 -14.42 -12.11
C PRO A 127 -3.59 -15.51 -11.02
N GLU A 128 -3.24 -15.16 -9.78
CA GLU A 128 -3.15 -16.08 -8.64
C GLU A 128 -3.33 -15.32 -7.32
N PHE A 129 -3.55 -16.04 -6.22
CA PHE A 129 -3.52 -15.43 -4.89
C PHE A 129 -2.08 -15.09 -4.49
N GLY A 130 -1.85 -13.84 -4.10
CA GLY A 130 -0.53 -13.34 -3.76
C GLY A 130 -0.10 -12.19 -4.67
N ALA A 131 1.21 -11.96 -4.72
CA ALA A 131 1.84 -10.96 -5.58
C ALA A 131 3.32 -11.30 -5.81
N PRO A 132 3.93 -10.87 -6.93
CA PRO A 132 5.33 -11.17 -7.24
C PRO A 132 6.35 -10.32 -6.46
N TRP A 133 5.90 -9.55 -5.46
CA TRP A 133 6.75 -8.75 -4.57
C TRP A 133 6.47 -9.07 -3.10
N ALA A 134 7.47 -8.85 -2.23
CA ALA A 134 7.30 -8.96 -0.79
C ALA A 134 6.22 -7.99 -0.28
N GLY A 135 5.33 -8.44 0.59
CA GLY A 135 4.26 -7.63 1.14
C GLY A 135 4.56 -7.10 2.52
N TYR A 136 3.80 -6.07 2.92
CA TYR A 136 3.74 -5.56 4.28
C TYR A 136 2.30 -5.25 4.65
N ILE A 137 1.94 -5.44 5.92
CA ILE A 137 0.70 -4.94 6.52
C ILE A 137 1.07 -4.16 7.78
N GLY A 138 0.81 -2.85 7.77
CA GLY A 138 1.50 -1.93 8.68
C GLY A 138 3.02 -2.08 8.51
N ARG A 139 3.74 -2.43 9.59
CA ARG A 139 5.19 -2.73 9.57
C ARG A 139 5.52 -4.22 9.55
N LEU A 140 4.51 -5.08 9.58
CA LEU A 140 4.73 -6.53 9.63
C LEU A 140 4.92 -7.07 8.21
N PRO A 141 5.87 -7.99 7.99
CA PRO A 141 5.99 -8.66 6.71
C PRO A 141 4.70 -9.44 6.41
N MET A 142 4.31 -9.43 5.14
CA MET A 142 3.18 -10.18 4.61
C MET A 142 3.67 -11.03 3.44
N ASP A 143 3.59 -12.35 3.62
CA ASP A 143 4.00 -13.28 2.60
C ASP A 143 2.99 -13.27 1.45
N ASN A 144 3.49 -12.93 0.26
CA ASN A 144 2.70 -12.84 -0.96
C ASN A 144 2.99 -14.00 -1.92
N GLN A 145 3.81 -14.98 -1.53
CA GLN A 145 4.05 -16.14 -2.38
C GLN A 145 2.78 -16.97 -2.55
N PRO A 146 2.50 -17.44 -3.78
CA PRO A 146 1.38 -18.34 -4.01
C PRO A 146 1.54 -19.64 -3.21
N VAL A 147 0.44 -20.38 -3.08
CA VAL A 147 0.41 -21.73 -2.50
C VAL A 147 0.24 -22.76 -3.60
N ALA A 148 0.79 -23.96 -3.40
CA ALA A 148 0.85 -24.98 -4.45
C ALA A 148 -0.52 -25.46 -4.92
N SER A 149 -1.54 -25.48 -4.04
CA SER A 149 -2.90 -25.85 -4.43
C SER A 149 -3.62 -24.80 -5.26
N GLY A 150 -3.15 -23.54 -5.23
CA GLY A 150 -3.84 -22.39 -5.83
C GLY A 150 -5.19 -22.04 -5.18
N THR A 151 -5.55 -22.65 -4.04
CA THR A 151 -6.84 -22.40 -3.40
C THR A 151 -6.80 -21.18 -2.47
N TRP A 152 -7.94 -20.47 -2.39
CA TRP A 152 -8.07 -19.34 -1.46
C TRP A 152 -7.93 -19.76 0.00
N SER A 153 -8.55 -20.88 0.39
CA SER A 153 -8.56 -21.36 1.78
C SER A 153 -7.15 -21.61 2.30
N GLU A 154 -6.32 -22.34 1.53
CA GLU A 154 -4.93 -22.61 1.92
C GLU A 154 -4.11 -21.32 1.94
N PHE A 155 -4.25 -20.46 0.92
CA PHE A 155 -3.57 -19.17 0.87
C PHE A 155 -3.91 -18.31 2.10
N PHE A 156 -5.19 -18.19 2.43
CA PHE A 156 -5.66 -17.39 3.56
C PHE A 156 -5.17 -17.95 4.90
N ALA A 157 -5.27 -19.26 5.11
CA ALA A 157 -4.74 -19.88 6.33
C ALA A 157 -3.24 -19.64 6.48
N VAL A 158 -2.44 -20.08 5.51
CA VAL A 158 -0.97 -20.15 5.60
C VAL A 158 -0.31 -18.78 5.47
N ARG A 159 -0.86 -17.89 4.61
CA ARG A 159 -0.22 -16.60 4.29
C ARG A 159 -0.88 -15.39 4.96
N ARG A 160 -2.11 -15.52 5.48
CA ARG A 160 -2.84 -14.38 6.09
C ARG A 160 -3.18 -14.56 7.56
N ILE A 161 -3.31 -15.79 8.09
CA ILE A 161 -3.69 -15.98 9.50
C ILE A 161 -2.56 -16.59 10.33
N GLU A 162 -2.03 -17.76 9.93
CA GLU A 162 -1.04 -18.50 10.72
C GLU A 162 0.21 -17.69 11.12
N PRO A 163 0.81 -16.86 10.25
CA PRO A 163 2.00 -16.09 10.63
C PRO A 163 1.71 -15.11 11.77
N TYR A 164 0.59 -14.38 11.70
CA TYR A 164 0.23 -13.39 12.71
C TYR A 164 -0.32 -14.04 13.97
N LEU A 165 -0.98 -15.20 13.86
CA LEU A 165 -1.39 -15.98 15.02
C LEU A 165 -0.18 -16.42 15.85
N ARG A 166 0.87 -16.91 15.18
CA ARG A 166 2.13 -17.29 15.83
C ARG A 166 2.82 -16.10 16.49
N LEU A 167 2.83 -14.95 15.83
CA LEU A 167 3.38 -13.71 16.40
C LEU A 167 2.59 -13.25 17.63
N ALA A 168 1.26 -13.23 17.55
CA ALA A 168 0.39 -12.83 18.65
C ALA A 168 0.53 -13.75 19.86
N LEU A 169 0.57 -15.07 19.64
CA LEU A 169 0.79 -16.06 20.70
C LEU A 169 2.19 -15.92 21.31
N GLY A 170 3.23 -15.80 20.48
CA GLY A 170 4.62 -15.65 20.92
C GLY A 170 4.86 -14.36 21.72
N ALA A 171 4.10 -13.30 21.43
CA ALA A 171 4.12 -12.05 22.18
C ALA A 171 3.22 -12.05 23.42
N GLY A 172 2.44 -13.11 23.66
CA GLY A 172 1.49 -13.18 24.78
C GLY A 172 0.28 -12.26 24.64
N HIS A 173 -0.04 -11.80 23.43
CA HIS A 173 -1.23 -10.97 23.16
C HIS A 173 -2.54 -11.78 23.14
N ILE A 174 -2.44 -13.09 22.97
CA ILE A 174 -3.56 -14.04 23.00
C ILE A 174 -3.19 -15.26 23.82
N SER A 175 -4.19 -15.97 24.33
CA SER A 175 -3.98 -17.23 25.05
C SER A 175 -3.68 -18.39 24.09
N ALA A 176 -3.14 -19.49 24.64
CA ALA A 176 -2.99 -20.73 23.88
C ALA A 176 -4.35 -21.32 23.47
N GLU A 177 -5.40 -21.10 24.27
CA GLU A 177 -6.77 -21.52 23.96
C GLU A 177 -7.32 -20.77 22.75
N ASP A 178 -7.16 -19.44 22.70
CA ASP A 178 -7.55 -18.63 21.54
C ASP A 178 -6.81 -19.08 20.28
N ALA A 179 -5.50 -19.33 20.38
CA ALA A 179 -4.70 -19.79 19.26
C ALA A 179 -5.12 -21.17 18.75
N GLN A 180 -5.49 -22.09 19.66
CA GLN A 180 -6.04 -23.39 19.30
C GLN A 180 -7.40 -23.27 18.61
N ALA A 181 -8.28 -22.39 19.11
CA ALA A 181 -9.58 -22.14 18.50
C ALA A 181 -9.45 -21.61 17.06
N VAL A 182 -8.54 -20.65 16.82
CA VAL A 182 -8.27 -20.14 15.47
C VAL A 182 -7.68 -21.24 14.59
N SER A 183 -6.70 -22.00 15.08
CA SER A 183 -6.10 -23.10 14.30
C SER A 183 -7.12 -24.19 13.91
N ALA A 184 -8.06 -24.50 14.81
CA ALA A 184 -9.14 -25.43 14.55
C ALA A 184 -10.16 -24.91 13.53
N LEU A 185 -10.36 -23.59 13.45
CA LEU A 185 -11.14 -22.96 12.39
C LEU A 185 -10.40 -23.06 11.03
N LEU A 186 -9.10 -22.76 11.02
CA LEU A 186 -8.30 -22.81 9.79
C LEU A 186 -8.30 -24.19 9.14
N SER A 187 -8.20 -25.26 9.93
CA SER A 187 -8.24 -26.65 9.42
C SER A 187 -9.59 -27.06 8.82
N ARG A 188 -10.63 -26.23 8.98
CA ARG A 188 -11.99 -26.47 8.51
C ARG A 188 -12.45 -25.47 7.47
N LEU A 189 -11.60 -24.56 6.99
CA LEU A 189 -12.00 -23.51 6.04
C LEU A 189 -12.68 -24.07 4.79
N ASP A 190 -12.13 -25.15 4.21
CA ASP A 190 -12.74 -25.81 3.04
C ASP A 190 -14.13 -26.38 3.35
N ALA A 191 -14.36 -26.83 4.57
CA ALA A 191 -15.63 -27.37 5.01
C ALA A 191 -16.68 -26.28 5.31
N LEU A 192 -16.31 -24.99 5.32
CA LEU A 192 -17.25 -23.89 5.44
C LEU A 192 -18.08 -23.66 4.17
N GLY A 193 -17.72 -24.29 3.06
CA GLY A 193 -18.49 -24.23 1.81
C GLY A 193 -18.41 -22.87 1.12
N VAL A 194 -17.30 -22.12 1.31
CA VAL A 194 -17.03 -20.91 0.55
C VAL A 194 -16.87 -21.29 -0.92
N PRO A 195 -17.71 -20.77 -1.84
CA PRO A 195 -17.60 -21.08 -3.25
C PRO A 195 -16.22 -20.66 -3.79
N PRO A 196 -15.61 -21.43 -4.70
CA PRO A 196 -14.39 -20.99 -5.36
C PRO A 196 -14.69 -19.77 -6.24
N GLU A 197 -13.91 -18.71 -6.06
CA GLU A 197 -13.96 -17.48 -6.84
C GLU A 197 -12.55 -17.12 -7.33
N PRO A 198 -12.40 -16.48 -8.50
CA PRO A 198 -11.10 -16.09 -9.01
C PRO A 198 -10.43 -15.03 -8.12
N PRO A 199 -9.09 -14.99 -8.04
CA PRO A 199 -8.36 -13.94 -7.34
C PRO A 199 -8.72 -12.55 -7.87
N SER A 200 -8.85 -11.59 -6.96
CA SER A 200 -9.14 -10.18 -7.27
C SER A 200 -7.94 -9.28 -6.98
N ARG A 201 -7.86 -8.12 -7.65
CA ARG A 201 -6.94 -7.07 -7.20
C ARG A 201 -7.51 -6.41 -5.96
N LEU A 202 -6.77 -6.44 -4.85
CA LEU A 202 -7.20 -5.88 -3.58
C LEU A 202 -6.28 -4.74 -3.18
N HIS A 203 -6.84 -3.71 -2.54
CA HIS A 203 -6.04 -2.73 -1.80
C HIS A 203 -5.34 -3.37 -0.59
N GLY A 204 -5.97 -4.36 0.06
CA GLY A 204 -5.38 -5.13 1.15
C GLY A 204 -5.40 -4.48 2.54
N ASP A 205 -5.73 -3.20 2.64
CA ASP A 205 -5.86 -2.44 3.91
C ASP A 205 -6.91 -1.31 3.76
N LEU A 206 -8.10 -1.64 3.24
CA LEU A 206 -9.09 -0.64 2.85
C LEU A 206 -10.04 -0.30 4.00
N TRP A 207 -9.58 0.55 4.91
CA TRP A 207 -10.41 1.14 5.97
C TRP A 207 -10.57 2.66 5.75
N SER A 208 -11.44 3.31 6.53
CA SER A 208 -11.80 4.72 6.31
C SER A 208 -10.62 5.69 6.34
N GLY A 209 -9.53 5.37 7.04
CA GLY A 209 -8.29 6.16 7.05
C GLY A 209 -7.50 6.13 5.73
N ASN A 210 -7.72 5.11 4.89
CA ASN A 210 -7.07 4.94 3.59
C ASN A 210 -7.98 5.34 2.41
N VAL A 211 -9.13 5.98 2.69
CA VAL A 211 -10.03 6.51 1.66
C VAL A 211 -9.98 8.04 1.69
N HIS A 212 -9.46 8.61 0.61
CA HIS A 212 -9.53 10.04 0.33
C HIS A 212 -10.71 10.29 -0.63
N TRP A 213 -11.71 11.02 -0.14
CA TRP A 213 -12.95 11.35 -0.86
C TRP A 213 -12.75 12.40 -1.94
#